data_AF-A0A165QNN9-F1
#
_entry.id   AF-A0A165QNN9-F1
#
_cell.length_a   1.000
_cell.length_b   1.000
_cell.length_c   1.000
_cell.angle_alpha   90.00
_cell.angle_beta   90.00
_cell.angle_gamma   90.00
#
_symmetry.space_group_name_H-M   'P 1'
#
loop_
_entity.id
_entity.type
_entity.pdbx_description
1 polymer ?
#
loop_
_entity_poly.entity_id
_entity_poly.type
_entity_poly.pdbx_seq_one_letter_code
_entity_poly.pdbx_strand_id
1 'polypeptide(L)'
;MLGVLLGFVLIQPSDFTELQTHLALLLDQYDFSLPQIPQIELQIDFTRLDSEWRKLWSNVPEPWKLNTNGLEFTVGEKIAAEGLTAKHPVVLIPGIISTGLESWSTTPEYRPFFRQKLWGGFSMLHQVMFNKEKWMAALLLDVVTGLDPPGAKVRAAEGIDAASSFVQGYWLWSKIVENLAVVNYDTNNLHLAPYDWRLSYWNLEERDGYFTKLKMVIEGFRKREGRRVVLAAHSMGSTVMMYFFKWVESPEHGNGGPTWVEDNVEALVHIAGTHLGVVKAMSAFLSGEMKDTVQVHPAGAYVLERFFSRRERQRLFRSWAGSASMWMKGGDAIWGNATFAPDDLSDDARSHGELILFRESVLGTEGATSRLRNMTASEASTWILERTPTQFQKMIESNYSFGIERDEEQLKRNNLDHRKWTNPLEIQLPYAPTTKFYCVYGHGKDTERSYWYTREGYEHDEVQPDVIDAQCANVTDCITTRAPLDLPLLRRSQIDAEYTDENEVPKVVNGVRVGEGDGTVNLLSLGAMCVEGWKRKRWNPAGIEVVTVELPHEPSPTIPRGGGTTADHVDILGSTALNEIILRVATGAGDQIRDSFVSRIRDYAKKIQWD
;
A
#
# COMPACT_ATOMS: atom_id res chain seq x y z
N MET A 1 4.35 6.65 -5.19
CA MET A 1 2.91 6.74 -5.60
C MET A 1 2.37 8.17 -5.70
N LEU A 2 2.29 9.03 -4.67
CA LEU A 2 1.63 10.36 -4.83
C LEU A 2 2.35 11.33 -5.80
N GLY A 3 3.67 11.51 -5.67
CA GLY A 3 4.41 12.31 -6.65
C GLY A 3 4.94 11.51 -7.85
N VAL A 4 4.73 10.19 -7.84
CA VAL A 4 4.76 9.35 -9.05
C VAL A 4 3.46 9.49 -9.83
N LEU A 5 2.30 9.70 -9.18
CA LEU A 5 1.01 9.98 -9.81
C LEU A 5 0.99 11.38 -10.43
N LEU A 6 1.58 12.38 -9.76
CA LEU A 6 1.81 13.71 -10.37
C LEU A 6 2.81 13.65 -11.54
N GLY A 7 3.77 12.71 -11.51
CA GLY A 7 4.67 12.42 -12.63
C GLY A 7 3.99 11.63 -13.76
N PHE A 8 3.19 10.61 -13.45
CA PHE A 8 2.50 9.72 -14.41
C PHE A 8 1.32 10.42 -15.10
N VAL A 9 0.67 11.38 -14.44
CA VAL A 9 -0.37 12.23 -15.07
C VAL A 9 0.25 13.19 -16.10
N LEU A 10 1.57 13.34 -16.15
CA LEU A 10 2.29 14.25 -17.05
C LEU A 10 3.37 13.60 -17.92
N ILE A 11 3.64 12.29 -17.80
CA ILE A 11 4.84 11.68 -18.42
C ILE A 11 4.55 10.25 -18.90
N GLN A 12 4.48 10.06 -20.23
CA GLN A 12 4.91 8.81 -20.86
C GLN A 12 6.32 9.01 -21.47
N PRO A 13 7.24 8.05 -21.33
CA PRO A 13 8.65 8.20 -21.76
C PRO A 13 8.85 8.36 -23.27
N SER A 14 7.89 7.94 -24.11
CA SER A 14 7.99 8.00 -25.56
C SER A 14 7.85 9.39 -26.15
N ASP A 15 7.25 10.33 -25.41
CA ASP A 15 6.88 11.66 -25.95
C ASP A 15 7.96 12.72 -25.66
N PHE A 16 9.01 12.38 -24.90
CA PHE A 16 10.07 13.32 -24.54
C PHE A 16 10.95 13.72 -25.74
N THR A 17 11.13 12.83 -26.72
CA THR A 17 11.98 13.13 -27.89
C THR A 17 11.31 14.13 -28.84
N GLU A 18 9.99 14.08 -29.00
CA GLU A 18 9.23 15.01 -29.84
C GLU A 18 8.90 16.33 -29.12
N LEU A 19 8.60 16.28 -27.81
CA LEU A 19 8.34 17.51 -27.04
C LEU A 19 9.61 18.35 -26.86
N GLN A 20 10.78 17.72 -26.69
CA GLN A 20 12.06 18.43 -26.61
C GLN A 20 12.44 19.10 -27.93
N THR A 21 12.15 18.49 -29.08
CA THR A 21 12.39 19.11 -30.39
C THR A 21 11.44 20.27 -30.64
N HIS A 22 10.16 20.14 -30.29
CA HIS A 22 9.19 21.23 -30.40
C HIS A 22 9.39 22.37 -29.39
N LEU A 23 9.80 22.07 -28.16
CA LEU A 23 10.05 23.07 -27.12
C LEU A 23 11.37 23.81 -27.35
N ALA A 24 12.42 23.13 -27.85
CA ALA A 24 13.65 23.78 -28.28
C ALA A 24 13.41 24.69 -29.51
N LEU A 25 12.58 24.26 -30.47
CA LEU A 25 12.15 25.09 -31.60
C LEU A 25 11.32 26.30 -31.17
N LEU A 26 10.46 26.16 -30.15
CA LEU A 26 9.65 27.26 -29.60
C LEU A 26 10.47 28.27 -28.78
N LEU A 27 11.48 27.79 -28.05
CA LEU A 27 12.37 28.63 -27.23
C LEU A 27 13.43 29.35 -28.07
N ASP A 28 13.83 28.81 -29.22
CA ASP A 28 14.71 29.49 -30.19
C ASP A 28 13.96 30.55 -31.01
N GLN A 29 12.61 30.46 -31.08
CA GLN A 29 11.77 31.40 -31.85
C GLN A 29 11.24 32.60 -31.05
N TYR A 30 11.29 32.57 -29.71
CA TYR A 30 10.75 33.63 -28.85
C TYR A 30 11.71 34.00 -27.71
N ASP A 31 12.52 35.02 -27.96
CA ASP A 31 13.42 35.67 -26.99
C ASP A 31 12.58 36.50 -25.98
N PHE A 32 12.20 35.92 -24.83
CA PHE A 32 11.38 36.61 -23.82
C PHE A 32 12.22 37.12 -22.63
N SER A 33 12.44 38.44 -22.60
CA SER A 33 12.78 39.20 -21.40
C SER A 33 11.51 39.54 -20.59
N LEU A 34 11.46 39.17 -19.31
CA LEU A 34 10.30 39.38 -18.41
C LEU A 34 10.20 40.85 -17.90
N PRO A 35 9.04 41.53 -18.02
CA PRO A 35 8.73 42.74 -17.25
C PRO A 35 7.85 42.45 -16.01
N GLN A 36 8.03 43.25 -14.97
CA GLN A 36 7.29 43.21 -13.69
C GLN A 36 5.78 43.49 -13.87
N ILE A 37 4.92 42.72 -13.19
CA ILE A 37 3.45 42.89 -13.22
C ILE A 37 2.96 43.42 -11.86
N PRO A 38 2.09 44.45 -11.82
CA PRO A 38 1.52 44.99 -10.58
C PRO A 38 0.31 44.17 -10.07
N GLN A 39 0.09 44.23 -8.75
CA GLN A 39 -0.93 43.50 -8.00
C GLN A 39 -2.36 43.86 -8.42
N ILE A 40 -3.14 42.85 -8.84
CA ILE A 40 -4.59 42.92 -9.03
C ILE A 40 -5.22 41.84 -8.15
N GLU A 41 -6.06 42.24 -7.19
CA GLU A 41 -6.97 41.34 -6.45
C GLU A 41 -8.00 40.76 -7.44
N LEU A 42 -7.89 39.46 -7.73
CA LEU A 42 -8.85 38.72 -8.53
C LEU A 42 -9.72 37.86 -7.59
N GLN A 43 -10.98 38.27 -7.42
CA GLN A 43 -12.03 37.37 -6.94
C GLN A 43 -12.25 36.28 -8.00
N ILE A 44 -11.69 35.09 -7.78
CA ILE A 44 -11.85 33.95 -8.69
C ILE A 44 -13.12 33.17 -8.30
N ASP A 45 -14.07 33.11 -9.21
CA ASP A 45 -15.30 32.32 -9.10
C ASP A 45 -15.01 30.83 -9.40
N PHE A 46 -14.94 30.03 -8.33
CA PHE A 46 -14.52 28.62 -8.33
C PHE A 46 -15.42 27.69 -9.16
N THR A 47 -16.67 28.07 -9.46
CA THR A 47 -17.58 27.22 -10.24
C THR A 47 -17.28 27.22 -11.74
N ARG A 48 -16.75 28.33 -12.25
CA ARG A 48 -16.38 28.47 -13.67
C ARG A 48 -15.07 27.75 -13.98
N LEU A 49 -14.10 27.82 -13.07
CA LEU A 49 -12.80 27.15 -13.21
C LEU A 49 -12.96 25.63 -13.29
N ASP A 50 -13.80 25.03 -12.43
CA ASP A 50 -14.12 23.61 -12.49
C ASP A 50 -14.80 23.21 -13.82
N SER A 51 -15.66 24.07 -14.36
CA SER A 51 -16.36 23.83 -15.63
C SER A 51 -15.43 23.92 -16.85
N GLU A 52 -14.50 24.88 -16.84
CA GLU A 52 -13.52 25.08 -17.90
C GLU A 52 -12.40 24.04 -17.83
N TRP A 53 -11.99 23.65 -16.63
CA TRP A 53 -11.02 22.58 -16.39
C TRP A 53 -11.57 21.20 -16.82
N ARG A 54 -12.85 20.92 -16.55
CA ARG A 54 -13.54 19.73 -17.09
C ARG A 54 -13.65 19.76 -18.60
N LYS A 55 -13.86 20.92 -19.22
CA LYS A 55 -13.87 21.08 -20.69
C LYS A 55 -12.49 20.92 -21.33
N LEU A 56 -11.45 21.42 -20.66
CA LEU A 56 -10.06 21.27 -21.09
C LEU A 56 -9.66 19.79 -21.12
N TRP A 57 -10.08 19.03 -20.10
CA TRP A 57 -9.79 17.60 -19.99
C TRP A 57 -10.80 16.68 -20.71
N SER A 58 -11.98 17.17 -21.10
CA SER A 58 -12.88 16.42 -22.00
C SER A 58 -12.39 16.39 -23.45
N ASN A 59 -11.43 17.26 -23.79
CA ASN A 59 -10.81 17.36 -25.13
C ASN A 59 -9.47 16.61 -25.23
N VAL A 60 -9.12 15.82 -24.22
CA VAL A 60 -7.89 15.01 -24.23
C VAL A 60 -8.10 13.83 -25.21
N PRO A 61 -7.16 13.57 -26.13
CA PRO A 61 -7.33 12.54 -27.15
C PRO A 61 -7.50 11.14 -26.54
N GLU A 62 -8.21 10.25 -27.26
CA GLU A 62 -8.58 8.89 -26.81
C GLU A 62 -7.47 8.03 -26.17
N PRO A 63 -6.17 8.14 -26.52
CA PRO A 63 -5.11 7.36 -25.86
C PRO A 63 -5.00 7.59 -24.35
N TRP A 64 -5.56 8.69 -23.82
CA TRP A 64 -5.58 9.00 -22.39
C TRP A 64 -6.85 8.49 -21.68
N LYS A 65 -7.78 7.84 -22.40
CA LYS A 65 -8.86 7.05 -21.80
C LYS A 65 -8.29 5.71 -21.28
N LEU A 66 -7.42 5.78 -20.28
CA LEU A 66 -6.86 4.64 -19.55
C LEU A 66 -7.93 3.77 -18.84
N ASN A 67 -9.21 4.16 -18.92
CA ASN A 67 -10.34 3.45 -18.32
C ASN A 67 -10.82 2.24 -19.12
N THR A 68 -10.58 2.20 -20.43
CA THR A 68 -11.11 1.12 -21.30
C THR A 68 -9.98 0.39 -22.02
N ASN A 69 -9.77 -0.88 -21.70
CA ASN A 69 -8.76 -1.74 -22.33
C ASN A 69 -9.38 -2.77 -23.30
N GLY A 70 -10.70 -2.70 -23.55
CA GLY A 70 -11.41 -3.58 -24.47
C GLY A 70 -11.70 -4.98 -23.90
N LEU A 71 -11.37 -5.21 -22.63
CA LEU A 71 -11.59 -6.48 -21.92
C LEU A 71 -12.73 -6.37 -20.90
N GLU A 72 -13.43 -5.23 -20.87
CA GLU A 72 -14.60 -5.03 -20.02
C GLU A 72 -15.67 -6.06 -20.34
N PHE A 73 -16.33 -6.60 -19.31
CA PHE A 73 -17.42 -7.56 -19.41
C PHE A 73 -17.07 -8.92 -20.06
N THR A 74 -15.94 -9.06 -20.77
CA THR A 74 -15.57 -10.25 -21.55
C THR A 74 -15.51 -11.54 -20.71
N VAL A 75 -14.95 -11.46 -19.49
CA VAL A 75 -14.85 -12.60 -18.58
C VAL A 75 -16.22 -12.93 -18.00
N GLY A 76 -17.01 -11.90 -17.67
CA GLY A 76 -18.40 -12.05 -17.25
C GLY A 76 -19.25 -12.75 -18.31
N GLU A 77 -19.13 -12.36 -19.57
CA GLU A 77 -19.84 -12.97 -20.70
C GLU A 77 -19.44 -14.44 -20.90
N LYS A 78 -18.14 -14.75 -20.77
CA LYS A 78 -17.65 -16.14 -20.81
C LYS A 78 -18.28 -16.99 -19.72
N ILE A 79 -18.29 -16.52 -18.47
CA ILE A 79 -18.86 -17.26 -17.33
C ILE A 79 -20.38 -17.37 -17.44
N ALA A 80 -21.07 -16.32 -17.89
CA ALA A 80 -22.50 -16.36 -18.15
C ALA A 80 -22.85 -17.37 -19.27
N ALA A 81 -22.02 -17.47 -20.32
CA ALA A 81 -22.18 -18.46 -21.39
C ALA A 81 -21.99 -19.91 -20.90
N GLU A 82 -21.24 -20.14 -19.82
CA GLU A 82 -21.17 -21.44 -19.12
C GLU A 82 -22.45 -21.76 -18.31
N GLY A 83 -23.42 -20.83 -18.24
CA GLY A 83 -24.66 -20.99 -17.49
C GLY A 83 -24.52 -20.68 -15.99
N LEU A 84 -23.42 -20.04 -15.59
CA LEU A 84 -23.16 -19.64 -14.21
C LEU A 84 -23.74 -18.26 -13.93
N THR A 85 -24.37 -18.10 -12.76
CA THR A 85 -24.97 -16.84 -12.28
C THR A 85 -24.62 -16.63 -10.80
N ALA A 86 -24.80 -15.40 -10.31
CA ALA A 86 -24.59 -15.03 -8.91
C ALA A 86 -25.23 -16.05 -7.94
N LYS A 87 -24.41 -16.59 -7.04
CA LYS A 87 -24.83 -17.61 -6.05
C LYS A 87 -24.54 -17.20 -4.62
N HIS A 88 -23.38 -16.58 -4.40
CA HIS A 88 -22.95 -16.08 -3.10
C HIS A 88 -22.83 -14.55 -3.14
N PRO A 89 -23.31 -13.82 -2.13
CA PRO A 89 -23.02 -12.39 -1.99
C PRO A 89 -21.50 -12.15 -1.97
N VAL A 90 -21.06 -11.03 -2.51
CA VAL A 90 -19.64 -10.67 -2.58
C VAL A 90 -19.37 -9.40 -1.79
N VAL A 91 -18.33 -9.43 -0.94
CA VAL A 91 -17.79 -8.24 -0.29
C VAL A 91 -16.36 -8.01 -0.75
N LEU A 92 -16.11 -6.80 -1.27
CA LEU A 92 -14.81 -6.36 -1.75
C LEU A 92 -14.13 -5.50 -0.68
N ILE A 93 -12.89 -5.83 -0.34
CA ILE A 93 -12.08 -5.14 0.69
C ILE A 93 -10.85 -4.52 -0.01
N PRO A 94 -10.82 -3.19 -0.17
CA PRO A 94 -9.70 -2.49 -0.79
C PRO A 94 -8.39 -2.60 0.01
N GLY A 95 -7.28 -2.22 -0.60
CA GLY A 95 -5.97 -2.12 0.05
C GLY A 95 -5.64 -0.74 0.61
N ILE A 96 -4.35 -0.53 0.89
CA ILE A 96 -3.85 0.80 1.26
C ILE A 96 -4.04 1.78 0.09
N ILE A 97 -4.35 3.04 0.41
CA ILE A 97 -4.50 4.15 -0.54
C ILE A 97 -5.53 3.99 -1.67
N SER A 98 -6.20 2.85 -1.79
CA SER A 98 -7.18 2.57 -2.86
C SER A 98 -8.56 3.15 -2.60
N THR A 99 -8.86 3.51 -1.35
CA THR A 99 -10.13 4.14 -0.96
C THR A 99 -9.98 5.65 -0.97
N GLY A 100 -10.91 6.34 -1.63
CA GLY A 100 -11.00 7.80 -1.56
C GLY A 100 -11.28 8.29 -0.14
N LEU A 101 -10.67 9.41 0.26
CA LEU A 101 -10.89 10.04 1.57
C LEU A 101 -11.52 11.41 1.39
N GLU A 102 -12.60 11.66 2.12
CA GLU A 102 -13.40 12.88 2.07
C GLU A 102 -13.27 13.67 3.37
N SER A 103 -13.16 14.99 3.27
CA SER A 103 -13.18 15.86 4.45
C SER A 103 -14.60 16.06 4.95
N TRP A 104 -14.76 15.94 6.26
CA TRP A 104 -15.95 16.25 7.04
C TRP A 104 -15.67 17.38 8.05
N SER A 105 -14.61 18.15 7.80
CA SER A 105 -14.15 19.22 8.69
C SER A 105 -15.08 20.43 8.60
N THR A 106 -15.46 21.00 9.75
CA THR A 106 -16.40 22.14 9.84
C THR A 106 -15.78 23.41 10.39
N THR A 107 -14.56 23.31 10.93
CA THR A 107 -13.77 24.43 11.43
C THR A 107 -13.49 25.44 10.31
N PRO A 108 -13.46 26.76 10.61
CA PRO A 108 -13.30 27.79 9.56
C PRO A 108 -12.09 27.57 8.65
N GLU A 109 -11.00 27.05 9.20
CA GLU A 109 -9.75 26.78 8.49
C GLU A 109 -9.88 25.68 7.41
N TYR A 110 -10.58 24.59 7.72
CA TYR A 110 -10.73 23.41 6.85
C TYR A 110 -12.10 23.33 6.16
N ARG A 111 -13.02 24.25 6.47
CA ARG A 111 -14.36 24.33 5.89
C ARG A 111 -14.39 24.35 4.36
N PRO A 112 -13.44 24.99 3.65
CA PRO A 112 -13.40 24.92 2.17
C PRO A 112 -13.27 23.49 1.64
N PHE A 113 -12.79 22.54 2.45
CA PHE A 113 -12.65 21.15 2.06
C PHE A 113 -13.90 20.31 2.34
N PHE A 114 -14.93 20.85 2.99
CA PHE A 114 -16.09 20.07 3.39
C PHE A 114 -16.70 19.29 2.20
N ARG A 115 -16.81 17.96 2.34
CA ARG A 115 -17.27 16.99 1.35
C ARG A 115 -16.41 16.89 0.08
N GLN A 116 -15.26 17.56 0.02
CA GLN A 116 -14.28 17.36 -1.05
C GLN A 116 -13.44 16.12 -0.77
N LYS A 117 -13.08 15.40 -1.84
CA LYS A 117 -12.12 14.29 -1.76
C LYS A 117 -10.72 14.87 -1.57
N LEU A 118 -10.18 14.70 -0.37
CA LEU A 118 -8.78 15.00 -0.06
C LEU A 118 -7.85 13.94 -0.65
N TRP A 119 -8.35 12.72 -0.84
CA TRP A 119 -7.63 11.62 -1.47
C TRP A 119 -8.54 10.91 -2.47
N GLY A 120 -8.03 10.54 -3.65
CA GLY A 120 -8.80 9.78 -4.64
C GLY A 120 -9.92 10.56 -5.33
N GLY A 121 -9.58 11.73 -5.91
CA GLY A 121 -10.48 12.53 -6.73
C GLY A 121 -9.80 13.76 -7.31
N PHE A 122 -10.45 14.44 -8.26
CA PHE A 122 -9.89 15.63 -8.92
C PHE A 122 -9.58 16.78 -7.97
N SER A 123 -10.41 16.97 -6.93
CA SER A 123 -10.21 18.02 -5.92
C SER A 123 -8.85 17.89 -5.23
N MET A 124 -8.31 16.68 -5.08
CA MET A 124 -6.99 16.45 -4.49
C MET A 124 -5.89 17.22 -5.22
N LEU A 125 -5.86 17.20 -6.56
CA LEU A 125 -4.81 17.86 -7.35
C LEU A 125 -4.83 19.37 -7.11
N HIS A 126 -6.02 19.96 -7.10
CA HIS A 126 -6.19 21.37 -6.79
C HIS A 126 -5.71 21.71 -5.37
N GLN A 127 -6.08 20.89 -4.37
CA GLN A 127 -5.67 21.14 -2.98
C GLN A 127 -4.17 20.96 -2.75
N VAL A 128 -3.56 19.96 -3.38
CA VAL A 128 -2.10 19.77 -3.33
C VAL A 128 -1.36 20.96 -3.95
N MET A 129 -1.88 21.53 -5.04
CA MET A 129 -1.22 22.64 -5.74
C MET A 129 -1.36 23.98 -5.01
N PHE A 130 -2.55 24.29 -4.48
CA PHE A 130 -2.85 25.61 -3.95
C PHE A 130 -2.97 25.68 -2.42
N ASN A 131 -3.19 24.55 -1.74
CA ASN A 131 -3.39 24.47 -0.29
C ASN A 131 -2.59 23.33 0.35
N LYS A 132 -1.35 23.09 -0.12
CA LYS A 132 -0.49 21.96 0.29
C LYS A 132 -0.41 21.77 1.80
N GLU A 133 -0.10 22.84 2.55
CA GLU A 133 0.10 22.75 4.00
C GLU A 133 -1.17 22.32 4.73
N LYS A 134 -2.32 22.89 4.36
CA LYS A 134 -3.63 22.52 4.95
C LYS A 134 -4.05 21.12 4.55
N TRP A 135 -3.80 20.72 3.30
CA TRP A 135 -4.06 19.37 2.82
C TRP A 135 -3.22 18.35 3.60
N MET A 136 -1.93 18.63 3.82
CA MET A 136 -1.06 17.78 4.63
C MET A 136 -1.52 17.73 6.09
N ALA A 137 -1.83 18.88 6.70
CA ALA A 137 -2.31 18.94 8.08
C ALA A 137 -3.61 18.15 8.28
N ALA A 138 -4.52 18.18 7.31
CA ALA A 138 -5.75 17.39 7.36
C ALA A 138 -5.52 15.87 7.16
N LEU A 139 -4.49 15.47 6.42
CA LEU A 139 -4.18 14.05 6.16
C LEU A 139 -3.23 13.41 7.18
N LEU A 140 -2.44 14.20 7.90
CA LEU A 140 -1.66 13.74 9.03
C LEU A 140 -2.61 13.24 10.13
N LEU A 141 -2.24 12.14 10.78
CA LEU A 141 -2.86 11.73 12.02
C LEU A 141 -2.07 12.28 13.21
N ASP A 142 -2.76 12.49 14.32
CA ASP A 142 -2.14 12.79 15.60
C ASP A 142 -1.23 11.62 16.00
N VAL A 143 0.05 11.91 16.24
CA VAL A 143 1.09 10.88 16.46
C VAL A 143 0.95 10.15 17.80
N VAL A 144 0.16 10.68 18.73
CA VAL A 144 -0.04 10.09 20.07
C VAL A 144 -1.28 9.19 20.07
N THR A 145 -2.39 9.70 19.55
CA THR A 145 -3.69 9.00 19.54
C THR A 145 -3.90 8.15 18.30
N GLY A 146 -3.23 8.46 17.19
CA GLY A 146 -3.44 7.80 15.90
C GLY A 146 -4.79 8.13 15.27
N LEU A 147 -5.39 9.27 15.64
CA LEU A 147 -6.69 9.76 15.15
C LEU A 147 -6.53 11.08 14.37
N ASP A 148 -7.63 11.60 13.81
CA ASP A 148 -7.59 12.88 13.10
C ASP A 148 -7.17 14.02 14.06
N PRO A 149 -6.34 14.98 13.62
CA PRO A 149 -5.89 16.08 14.44
C PRO A 149 -7.05 17.04 14.76
N PRO A 150 -6.95 17.84 15.85
CA PRO A 150 -8.00 18.76 16.24
C PRO A 150 -8.43 19.69 15.11
N GLY A 151 -9.74 19.71 14.82
CA GLY A 151 -10.34 20.57 13.81
C GLY A 151 -10.34 20.00 12.39
N ALA A 152 -9.56 18.97 12.11
CA ALA A 152 -9.68 18.17 10.88
C ALA A 152 -10.53 16.94 11.15
N LYS A 153 -11.35 16.56 10.16
CA LYS A 153 -12.15 15.33 10.19
C LYS A 153 -12.14 14.73 8.81
N VAL A 154 -11.63 13.52 8.67
CA VAL A 154 -11.50 12.84 7.37
C VAL A 154 -12.12 11.46 7.46
N ARG A 155 -12.94 11.08 6.49
CA ARG A 155 -13.63 9.79 6.45
C ARG A 155 -13.41 9.11 5.11
N ALA A 156 -13.47 7.78 5.11
CA ALA A 156 -13.53 7.04 3.86
C ALA A 156 -14.77 7.45 3.06
N ALA A 157 -14.63 7.60 1.76
CA ALA A 157 -15.76 7.69 0.85
C ALA A 157 -16.59 6.40 0.94
N GLU A 158 -17.89 6.49 0.71
CA GLU A 158 -18.82 5.35 0.80
C GLU A 158 -19.29 4.86 -0.58
N GLY A 159 -19.76 3.62 -0.64
CA GLY A 159 -20.28 3.00 -1.86
C GLY A 159 -19.21 2.48 -2.81
N ILE A 160 -19.64 1.86 -3.92
CA ILE A 160 -18.74 1.23 -4.92
C ILE A 160 -17.77 2.24 -5.54
N ASP A 161 -18.22 3.49 -5.70
CA ASP A 161 -17.40 4.60 -6.24
C ASP A 161 -16.25 5.02 -5.32
N ALA A 162 -16.20 4.51 -4.09
CA ALA A 162 -15.11 4.80 -3.15
C ALA A 162 -13.77 4.19 -3.59
N ALA A 163 -13.80 3.06 -4.32
CA ALA A 163 -12.60 2.39 -4.82
C ALA A 163 -12.75 1.79 -6.23
N SER A 164 -13.84 2.06 -6.96
CA SER A 164 -13.96 1.59 -8.36
C SER A 164 -12.91 2.25 -9.27
N SER A 165 -12.75 3.57 -9.14
CA SER A 165 -11.74 4.38 -9.82
C SER A 165 -11.11 5.35 -8.82
N PHE A 166 -9.77 5.44 -8.81
CA PHE A 166 -9.05 6.33 -7.91
C PHE A 166 -9.16 7.80 -8.32
N VAL A 167 -8.93 8.06 -9.61
CA VAL A 167 -9.18 9.31 -10.31
C VAL A 167 -9.73 8.95 -11.69
N GLN A 168 -10.36 9.88 -12.40
CA GLN A 168 -10.86 9.58 -13.75
C GLN A 168 -9.73 9.07 -14.64
N GLY A 169 -9.92 7.89 -15.24
CA GLY A 169 -8.90 7.18 -16.04
C GLY A 169 -8.04 6.18 -15.26
N TYR A 170 -8.03 6.21 -13.93
CA TYR A 170 -7.30 5.24 -13.11
C TYR A 170 -8.26 4.27 -12.42
N TRP A 171 -8.50 3.14 -13.07
CA TRP A 171 -9.35 2.08 -12.54
C TRP A 171 -8.65 1.26 -11.45
N LEU A 172 -9.44 0.76 -10.50
CA LEU A 172 -9.01 -0.17 -9.45
C LEU A 172 -9.93 -1.39 -9.46
N TRP A 173 -11.11 -1.29 -8.86
CA TRP A 173 -12.08 -2.38 -8.78
C TRP A 173 -13.09 -2.41 -9.94
N SER A 174 -13.13 -1.39 -10.81
CA SER A 174 -14.16 -1.30 -11.85
C SER A 174 -14.23 -2.52 -12.76
N LYS A 175 -13.09 -3.09 -13.17
CA LYS A 175 -13.04 -4.30 -14.02
C LYS A 175 -13.68 -5.53 -13.37
N ILE A 176 -13.46 -5.72 -12.08
CA ILE A 176 -14.09 -6.80 -11.31
C ILE A 176 -15.59 -6.56 -11.20
N VAL A 177 -16.00 -5.33 -10.87
CA VAL A 177 -17.41 -4.96 -10.74
C VAL A 177 -18.16 -5.10 -12.07
N GLU A 178 -17.57 -4.65 -13.18
CA GLU A 178 -18.11 -4.76 -14.53
C GLU A 178 -18.37 -6.24 -14.89
N ASN A 179 -17.40 -7.13 -14.67
CA ASN A 179 -17.58 -8.55 -14.96
C ASN A 179 -18.58 -9.24 -14.02
N LEU A 180 -18.59 -8.89 -12.73
CA LEU A 180 -19.59 -9.39 -11.78
C LEU A 180 -21.01 -8.96 -12.18
N ALA A 181 -21.18 -7.75 -12.70
CA ALA A 181 -22.49 -7.27 -13.14
C ALA A 181 -23.11 -8.15 -14.25
N VAL A 182 -22.29 -8.71 -15.16
CA VAL A 182 -22.76 -9.61 -16.23
C VAL A 182 -23.43 -10.87 -15.68
N VAL A 183 -22.96 -11.38 -14.54
CA VAL A 183 -23.50 -12.60 -13.90
C VAL A 183 -24.54 -12.29 -12.83
N ASN A 184 -25.24 -11.16 -12.95
CA ASN A 184 -26.31 -10.68 -12.05
C ASN A 184 -25.86 -10.25 -10.64
N TYR A 185 -24.68 -9.63 -10.52
CA TYR A 185 -24.36 -8.84 -9.33
C TYR A 185 -24.79 -7.39 -9.47
N ASP A 186 -25.35 -6.83 -8.41
CA ASP A 186 -25.74 -5.43 -8.29
C ASP A 186 -25.55 -4.94 -6.85
N THR A 187 -26.02 -3.74 -6.53
CA THR A 187 -25.90 -3.17 -5.18
C THR A 187 -26.63 -3.98 -4.10
N ASN A 188 -27.50 -4.92 -4.46
CA ASN A 188 -28.15 -5.79 -3.51
C ASN A 188 -27.17 -6.85 -3.01
N ASN A 189 -26.46 -7.57 -3.86
CA ASN A 189 -25.63 -8.73 -3.51
C ASN A 189 -24.10 -8.48 -3.61
N LEU A 190 -23.69 -7.28 -3.99
CA LEU A 190 -22.29 -6.82 -4.02
C LEU A 190 -22.10 -5.62 -3.10
N HIS A 191 -21.10 -5.69 -2.22
CA HIS A 191 -20.71 -4.59 -1.35
C HIS A 191 -19.22 -4.31 -1.44
N LEU A 192 -18.85 -3.04 -1.63
CA LEU A 192 -17.49 -2.57 -1.39
C LEU A 192 -17.43 -2.07 0.06
N ALA A 193 -16.48 -2.55 0.85
CA ALA A 193 -16.28 -2.18 2.26
C ALA A 193 -15.09 -1.20 2.42
N PRO A 194 -15.24 0.08 2.01
CA PRO A 194 -14.19 1.07 2.12
C PRO A 194 -13.86 1.40 3.58
N TYR A 195 -12.60 1.73 3.84
CA TYR A 195 -12.12 2.12 5.16
C TYR A 195 -10.99 3.15 5.06
N ASP A 196 -10.73 3.83 6.19
CA ASP A 196 -9.62 4.78 6.29
C ASP A 196 -8.31 4.04 6.56
N TRP A 197 -7.61 3.72 5.47
CA TRP A 197 -6.35 2.99 5.47
C TRP A 197 -5.20 3.67 6.23
N ARG A 198 -5.37 4.92 6.69
CA ARG A 198 -4.37 5.62 7.52
C ARG A 198 -4.38 5.12 8.96
N LEU A 199 -5.54 4.72 9.48
CA LEU A 199 -5.73 4.36 10.87
C LEU A 199 -5.13 3.00 11.22
N SER A 200 -4.76 2.83 12.50
CA SER A 200 -4.53 1.49 13.03
C SER A 200 -5.81 0.67 13.02
N TYR A 201 -5.68 -0.65 13.00
CA TYR A 201 -6.86 -1.51 12.91
C TYR A 201 -7.71 -1.44 14.18
N TRP A 202 -7.09 -1.22 15.34
CA TRP A 202 -7.82 -0.88 16.55
C TRP A 202 -8.67 0.39 16.37
N ASN A 203 -8.06 1.46 15.87
CA ASN A 203 -8.74 2.75 15.67
C ASN A 203 -9.80 2.70 14.56
N LEU A 204 -9.72 1.76 13.60
CA LEU A 204 -10.80 1.53 12.63
C LEU A 204 -12.12 1.16 13.32
N GLU A 205 -12.06 0.38 14.40
CA GLU A 205 -13.25 0.06 15.18
C GLU A 205 -13.64 1.20 16.12
N GLU A 206 -12.69 1.71 16.91
CA GLU A 206 -13.00 2.74 17.92
C GLU A 206 -13.56 4.03 17.28
N ARG A 207 -13.00 4.47 16.15
CA ARG A 207 -13.42 5.72 15.50
C ARG A 207 -14.62 5.55 14.60
N ASP A 208 -14.61 4.50 13.77
CA ASP A 208 -15.54 4.35 12.65
C ASP A 208 -16.52 3.18 12.80
N GLY A 209 -16.32 2.31 13.79
CA GLY A 209 -17.09 1.05 13.95
C GLY A 209 -16.97 0.15 12.73
N TYR A 210 -15.82 0.16 12.04
CA TYR A 210 -15.66 -0.48 10.74
C TYR A 210 -15.94 -1.99 10.78
N PHE A 211 -15.40 -2.70 11.77
CA PHE A 211 -15.58 -4.15 11.87
C PHE A 211 -16.99 -4.51 12.33
N THR A 212 -17.58 -3.71 13.23
CA THR A 212 -19.00 -3.86 13.59
C THR A 212 -19.90 -3.70 12.36
N LYS A 213 -19.69 -2.67 11.54
CA LYS A 213 -20.44 -2.47 10.28
C LYS A 213 -20.23 -3.63 9.31
N LEU A 214 -18.98 -4.06 9.12
CA LEU A 214 -18.64 -5.17 8.22
C LEU A 214 -19.32 -6.48 8.65
N LYS A 215 -19.29 -6.79 9.95
CA LYS A 215 -20.01 -7.94 10.54
C LYS A 215 -21.51 -7.87 10.23
N MET A 216 -22.14 -6.72 10.47
CA MET A 216 -23.57 -6.53 10.19
C MET A 216 -23.92 -6.68 8.70
N VAL A 217 -23.07 -6.21 7.80
CA VAL A 217 -23.27 -6.38 6.35
C VAL A 217 -23.23 -7.87 5.97
N ILE A 218 -22.22 -8.60 6.46
CA ILE A 218 -22.06 -10.02 6.17
C ILE A 218 -23.24 -10.84 6.73
N GLU A 219 -23.64 -10.58 7.98
CA GLU A 219 -24.80 -11.23 8.59
C GLU A 219 -26.11 -10.86 7.88
N GLY A 220 -26.24 -9.61 7.42
CA GLY A 220 -27.37 -9.13 6.64
C GLY A 220 -27.51 -9.87 5.31
N PHE A 221 -26.41 -10.07 4.58
CA PHE A 221 -26.38 -10.86 3.36
C PHE A 221 -26.79 -12.31 3.60
N ARG A 222 -26.24 -12.96 4.63
CA ARG A 222 -26.64 -14.32 4.99
C ARG A 222 -28.11 -14.40 5.35
N LYS A 223 -28.63 -13.45 6.14
CA LYS A 223 -30.04 -13.44 6.56
C LYS A 223 -31.00 -13.24 5.38
N ARG A 224 -30.62 -12.43 4.39
CA ARG A 224 -31.47 -12.13 3.23
C ARG A 224 -31.46 -13.25 2.19
N GLU A 225 -30.30 -13.82 1.90
CA GLU A 225 -30.14 -14.80 0.80
C GLU A 225 -30.03 -16.25 1.27
N GLY A 226 -29.83 -16.48 2.58
CA GLY A 226 -29.60 -17.83 3.13
C GLY A 226 -28.27 -18.45 2.70
N ARG A 227 -27.33 -17.63 2.20
CA ARG A 227 -26.04 -18.06 1.64
C ARG A 227 -24.89 -17.42 2.39
N ARG A 228 -23.76 -18.14 2.45
CA ARG A 228 -22.49 -17.60 2.95
C ARG A 228 -21.86 -16.67 1.93
N VAL A 229 -21.09 -15.71 2.42
CA VAL A 229 -20.51 -14.60 1.65
C VAL A 229 -19.12 -14.96 1.14
N VAL A 230 -18.81 -14.52 -0.08
CA VAL A 230 -17.45 -14.54 -0.64
C VAL A 230 -16.77 -13.20 -0.37
N LEU A 231 -15.59 -13.24 0.22
CA LEU A 231 -14.80 -12.07 0.55
C LEU A 231 -13.63 -11.98 -0.45
N ALA A 232 -13.40 -10.82 -1.05
CA ALA A 232 -12.25 -10.59 -1.93
C ALA A 232 -11.46 -9.39 -1.41
N ALA A 233 -10.21 -9.61 -1.00
CA ALA A 233 -9.41 -8.63 -0.29
C ALA A 233 -8.09 -8.37 -1.02
N HIS A 234 -7.81 -7.12 -1.37
CA HIS A 234 -6.60 -6.73 -2.10
C HIS A 234 -5.52 -6.16 -1.18
N SER A 235 -4.27 -6.56 -1.38
CA SER A 235 -3.09 -5.96 -0.72
C SER A 235 -3.26 -5.93 0.81
N MET A 236 -3.10 -4.75 1.43
CA MET A 236 -3.32 -4.54 2.87
C MET A 236 -4.71 -5.00 3.36
N GLY A 237 -5.74 -4.99 2.51
CA GLY A 237 -7.07 -5.48 2.82
C GLY A 237 -7.08 -6.96 3.21
N SER A 238 -6.15 -7.75 2.69
CA SER A 238 -5.97 -9.14 3.11
C SER A 238 -5.55 -9.25 4.59
N THR A 239 -4.69 -8.34 5.05
CA THR A 239 -4.28 -8.26 6.46
C THR A 239 -5.41 -7.70 7.33
N VAL A 240 -6.24 -6.78 6.82
CA VAL A 240 -7.45 -6.30 7.52
C VAL A 240 -8.42 -7.46 7.76
N MET A 241 -8.59 -8.35 6.78
CA MET A 241 -9.47 -9.53 6.93
C MET A 241 -8.96 -10.51 7.99
N MET A 242 -7.65 -10.72 8.08
CA MET A 242 -7.05 -11.53 9.14
C MET A 242 -7.37 -10.95 10.54
N TYR A 243 -7.26 -9.63 10.67
CA TYR A 243 -7.63 -8.94 11.90
C TYR A 243 -9.12 -9.08 12.21
N PHE A 244 -9.98 -8.89 11.21
CA PHE A 244 -11.42 -8.99 11.35
C PHE A 244 -11.86 -10.37 11.85
N PHE A 245 -11.27 -11.45 11.35
CA PHE A 245 -11.62 -12.81 11.81
C PHE A 245 -11.33 -13.01 13.30
N LYS A 246 -10.22 -12.50 13.83
CA LYS A 246 -9.96 -12.59 15.27
C LYS A 246 -10.81 -11.63 16.07
N TRP A 247 -11.03 -10.43 15.56
CA TRP A 247 -11.93 -9.46 16.17
C TRP A 247 -13.34 -10.03 16.32
N VAL A 248 -13.88 -10.71 15.30
CA VAL A 248 -15.24 -11.27 15.35
C VAL A 248 -15.35 -12.52 16.22
N GLU A 249 -14.31 -13.35 16.27
CA GLU A 249 -14.25 -14.52 17.16
C GLU A 249 -14.10 -14.12 18.64
N SER A 250 -13.44 -12.99 18.92
CA SER A 250 -13.12 -12.57 20.28
C SER A 250 -14.39 -12.23 21.09
N PRO A 251 -14.58 -12.84 22.27
CA PRO A 251 -15.69 -12.51 23.18
C PRO A 251 -15.69 -11.06 23.68
N GLU A 252 -14.52 -10.43 23.75
CA GLU A 252 -14.36 -9.05 24.25
C GLU A 252 -14.68 -8.00 23.18
N HIS A 253 -14.73 -8.41 21.91
CA HIS A 253 -14.92 -7.52 20.77
C HIS A 253 -16.16 -7.90 19.97
N GLY A 254 -15.99 -8.47 18.78
CA GLY A 254 -17.10 -8.73 17.88
C GLY A 254 -18.08 -9.78 18.38
N ASN A 255 -17.69 -10.62 19.36
CA ASN A 255 -18.56 -11.57 20.05
C ASN A 255 -19.47 -12.38 19.10
N GLY A 256 -18.93 -12.80 17.95
CA GLY A 256 -19.59 -13.67 16.99
C GLY A 256 -19.48 -15.16 17.36
N GLY A 257 -18.51 -15.49 18.22
CA GLY A 257 -18.21 -16.87 18.60
C GLY A 257 -17.26 -17.58 17.62
N PRO A 258 -16.76 -18.77 17.97
CA PRO A 258 -15.71 -19.46 17.22
C PRO A 258 -16.18 -20.03 15.88
N THR A 259 -17.48 -20.21 15.68
CA THR A 259 -18.04 -20.74 14.42
C THR A 259 -18.50 -19.64 13.47
N TRP A 260 -18.38 -18.37 13.85
CA TRP A 260 -18.92 -17.27 13.06
C TRP A 260 -18.40 -17.27 11.62
N VAL A 261 -17.11 -17.57 11.42
CA VAL A 261 -16.52 -17.62 10.09
C VAL A 261 -17.08 -18.79 9.28
N GLU A 262 -17.14 -20.00 9.85
CA GLU A 262 -17.76 -21.18 9.22
C GLU A 262 -19.21 -20.92 8.78
N ASP A 263 -19.96 -20.23 9.63
CA ASP A 263 -21.39 -19.97 9.47
C ASP A 263 -21.68 -18.92 8.41
N ASN A 264 -20.79 -17.94 8.21
CA ASN A 264 -21.06 -16.75 7.40
C ASN A 264 -20.16 -16.60 6.15
N VAL A 265 -18.99 -17.23 6.10
CA VAL A 265 -17.99 -17.04 5.04
C VAL A 265 -17.85 -18.32 4.22
N GLU A 266 -18.11 -18.21 2.91
CA GLU A 266 -17.93 -19.31 1.95
C GLU A 266 -16.47 -19.44 1.55
N ALA A 267 -15.87 -18.31 1.15
CA ALA A 267 -14.51 -18.25 0.68
C ALA A 267 -13.90 -16.88 0.90
N LEU A 268 -12.58 -16.86 1.05
CA LEU A 268 -11.77 -15.64 1.07
C LEU A 268 -10.76 -15.69 -0.07
N VAL A 269 -10.81 -14.71 -0.97
CA VAL A 269 -9.85 -14.52 -2.05
C VAL A 269 -8.87 -13.42 -1.62
N HIS A 270 -7.65 -13.82 -1.27
CA HIS A 270 -6.53 -12.92 -1.05
C HIS A 270 -5.92 -12.54 -2.39
N ILE A 271 -5.94 -11.26 -2.73
CA ILE A 271 -5.40 -10.72 -3.99
C ILE A 271 -4.14 -9.94 -3.65
N ALA A 272 -2.97 -10.46 -4.02
CA ALA A 272 -1.67 -9.86 -3.74
C ALA A 272 -1.48 -9.46 -2.25
N GLY A 273 -1.83 -10.37 -1.33
CA GLY A 273 -1.84 -10.11 0.11
C GLY A 273 -0.47 -9.82 0.70
N THR A 274 -0.37 -8.84 1.60
CA THR A 274 0.87 -8.41 2.27
C THR A 274 1.12 -9.15 3.59
N HIS A 275 0.94 -10.46 3.60
CA HIS A 275 0.86 -11.26 4.83
C HIS A 275 2.10 -11.12 5.72
N LEU A 276 3.30 -11.20 5.14
CA LEU A 276 4.57 -11.06 5.87
C LEU A 276 5.16 -9.64 5.82
N GLY A 277 4.37 -8.67 5.37
CA GLY A 277 4.82 -7.29 5.18
C GLY A 277 5.54 -7.05 3.85
N VAL A 278 6.05 -5.84 3.66
CA VAL A 278 6.73 -5.41 2.43
C VAL A 278 8.04 -4.70 2.74
N VAL A 279 9.10 -5.04 2.01
CA VAL A 279 10.42 -4.39 2.13
C VAL A 279 10.31 -2.88 1.88
N LYS A 280 9.41 -2.47 0.96
CA LYS A 280 9.04 -1.08 0.66
C LYS A 280 8.68 -0.25 1.90
N ALA A 281 7.99 -0.85 2.86
CA ALA A 281 7.51 -0.14 4.04
C ALA A 281 8.70 0.31 4.90
N MET A 282 9.73 -0.53 5.00
CA MET A 282 10.92 -0.24 5.80
C MET A 282 11.65 1.01 5.29
N SER A 283 11.88 1.12 3.97
CA SER A 283 12.50 2.31 3.38
C SER A 283 11.61 3.54 3.47
N ALA A 284 10.29 3.38 3.29
CA ALA A 284 9.33 4.47 3.41
C ALA A 284 9.31 5.09 4.82
N PHE A 285 9.40 4.27 5.88
CA PHE A 285 9.49 4.77 7.26
C PHE A 285 10.87 5.34 7.60
N LEU A 286 11.93 4.81 6.99
CA LEU A 286 13.30 5.25 7.23
C LEU A 286 13.62 6.58 6.56
N SER A 287 13.47 6.71 5.24
CA SER A 287 13.87 7.89 4.47
C SER A 287 12.74 8.57 3.69
N GLY A 288 11.52 7.99 3.68
CA GLY A 288 10.43 8.46 2.83
C GLY A 288 10.63 8.11 1.34
N GLU A 289 11.62 7.27 1.03
CA GLU A 289 11.97 6.82 -0.30
C GLU A 289 11.58 5.36 -0.54
N MET A 290 11.43 5.03 -1.81
CA MET A 290 11.10 3.72 -2.36
C MET A 290 11.65 3.65 -3.79
N LYS A 291 11.77 2.45 -4.37
CA LYS A 291 12.24 2.24 -5.77
C LYS A 291 11.63 3.24 -6.75
N ASP A 292 10.30 3.39 -6.73
CA ASP A 292 9.55 4.26 -7.64
C ASP A 292 9.88 5.76 -7.50
N THR A 293 10.57 6.17 -6.44
CA THR A 293 10.92 7.58 -6.19
C THR A 293 12.39 7.86 -6.45
N VAL A 294 13.26 6.85 -6.37
CA VAL A 294 14.71 6.97 -6.61
C VAL A 294 15.09 6.64 -8.06
N GLN A 295 14.22 5.93 -8.78
CA GLN A 295 14.37 5.63 -10.21
C GLN A 295 13.59 6.63 -11.10
N VAL A 296 13.06 7.72 -10.53
CA VAL A 296 12.43 8.79 -11.31
C VAL A 296 13.52 9.58 -12.05
N HIS A 297 13.23 9.97 -13.29
CA HIS A 297 14.11 10.87 -14.04
C HIS A 297 14.44 12.14 -13.23
N PRO A 298 15.67 12.70 -13.28
CA PRO A 298 16.10 13.82 -12.43
C PRO A 298 15.15 15.02 -12.39
N ALA A 299 14.54 15.37 -13.53
CA ALA A 299 13.54 16.43 -13.60
C ALA A 299 12.26 16.11 -12.78
N GLY A 300 11.79 14.86 -12.82
CA GLY A 300 10.66 14.39 -12.02
C GLY A 300 11.01 14.26 -10.54
N ALA A 301 12.25 13.84 -10.20
CA ALA A 301 12.74 13.82 -8.83
C ALA A 301 12.82 15.24 -8.23
N TYR A 302 13.23 16.24 -9.02
CA TYR A 302 13.24 17.65 -8.60
C TYR A 302 11.83 18.19 -8.33
N VAL A 303 10.87 17.92 -9.23
CA VAL A 303 9.46 18.28 -9.02
C VAL A 303 8.90 17.58 -7.78
N LEU A 304 9.19 16.28 -7.63
CA LEU A 304 8.79 15.51 -6.46
C LEU A 304 9.33 16.13 -5.18
N GLU A 305 10.62 16.48 -5.12
CA GLU A 305 11.22 17.07 -3.93
C GLU A 305 10.67 18.47 -3.62
N ARG A 306 10.32 19.25 -4.65
CA ARG A 306 9.74 20.59 -4.50
C ARG A 306 8.29 20.55 -3.99
N PHE A 307 7.49 19.61 -4.47
CA PHE A 307 6.06 19.50 -4.13
C PHE A 307 5.78 18.54 -2.97
N PHE A 308 6.59 17.49 -2.80
CA PHE A 308 6.50 16.48 -1.74
C PHE A 308 7.91 15.97 -1.37
N SER A 309 8.61 16.77 -0.57
CA SER A 309 9.94 16.43 -0.11
C SER A 309 9.97 15.06 0.57
N ARG A 310 11.13 14.40 0.54
CA ARG A 310 11.35 13.12 1.26
C ARG A 310 10.92 13.20 2.73
N ARG A 311 11.20 14.33 3.38
CA ARG A 311 10.81 14.59 4.78
C ARG A 311 9.31 14.67 4.98
N GLU A 312 8.58 15.36 4.11
CA GLU A 312 7.12 15.45 4.19
C GLU A 312 6.45 14.09 3.99
N ARG A 313 6.97 13.30 3.04
CA ARG A 313 6.51 11.92 2.82
C ARG A 313 6.78 11.03 4.02
N GLN A 314 7.99 11.08 4.57
CA GLN A 314 8.36 10.35 5.77
C GLN A 314 7.45 10.73 6.95
N ARG A 315 7.15 12.02 7.13
CA ARG A 315 6.24 12.50 8.17
C ARG A 315 4.82 11.95 8.01
N LEU A 316 4.29 11.92 6.78
CA LEU A 316 2.98 11.33 6.49
C LEU A 316 2.96 9.83 6.82
N PHE A 317 3.92 9.06 6.31
CA PHE A 317 3.99 7.62 6.57
C PHE A 317 4.11 7.30 8.06
N ARG A 318 4.97 8.03 8.80
CA ARG A 318 5.10 7.88 10.25
C ARG A 318 3.86 8.30 11.03
N SER A 319 2.92 9.04 10.44
CA SER A 319 1.63 9.31 11.08
C SER A 319 0.59 8.22 10.79
N TRP A 320 0.69 7.54 9.64
CA TRP A 320 -0.29 6.56 9.19
C TRP A 320 -0.03 5.18 9.78
N ALA A 321 -0.49 4.97 11.02
CA ALA A 321 -0.36 3.70 11.72
C ALA A 321 -0.83 2.49 10.91
N GLY A 322 -1.88 2.63 10.08
CA GLY A 322 -2.37 1.56 9.21
C GLY A 322 -1.30 1.00 8.26
N SER A 323 -0.44 1.87 7.73
CA SER A 323 0.67 1.46 6.86
C SER A 323 1.73 0.62 7.58
N ALA A 324 1.88 0.80 8.90
CA ALA A 324 2.82 0.04 9.71
C ALA A 324 2.40 -1.42 9.91
N SER A 325 1.14 -1.78 9.63
CA SER A 325 0.69 -3.18 9.59
C SER A 325 1.43 -4.02 8.54
N MET A 326 1.99 -3.37 7.52
CA MET A 326 2.77 -4.00 6.45
C MET A 326 4.28 -4.00 6.72
N TRP A 327 4.69 -3.70 7.95
CA TRP A 327 6.08 -3.92 8.37
C TRP A 327 6.47 -5.40 8.21
N MET A 328 7.76 -5.66 7.96
CA MET A 328 8.28 -6.99 7.73
C MET A 328 8.12 -7.89 8.97
N LYS A 329 7.51 -9.07 8.79
CA LYS A 329 7.19 -10.00 9.88
C LYS A 329 8.10 -11.22 9.85
N GLY A 330 8.39 -11.76 11.03
CA GLY A 330 9.17 -12.97 11.25
C GLY A 330 10.69 -12.78 11.19
N GLY A 331 11.18 -11.57 10.92
CA GLY A 331 12.61 -11.22 10.98
C GLY A 331 13.48 -12.17 10.18
N ASP A 332 14.61 -12.57 10.77
CA ASP A 332 15.64 -13.36 10.09
C ASP A 332 15.18 -14.80 9.79
N ALA A 333 14.15 -15.30 10.49
CA ALA A 333 13.58 -16.63 10.24
C ALA A 333 12.87 -16.72 8.89
N ILE A 334 12.26 -15.62 8.44
CA ILE A 334 11.52 -15.52 7.17
C ILE A 334 12.41 -14.90 6.09
N TRP A 335 13.12 -13.82 6.42
CA TRP A 335 13.79 -12.97 5.43
C TRP A 335 15.28 -13.24 5.26
N GLY A 336 15.83 -14.16 6.07
CA GLY A 336 17.24 -14.54 6.01
C GLY A 336 18.14 -13.77 6.96
N ASN A 337 19.41 -14.19 6.98
CA ASN A 337 20.49 -13.63 7.79
C ASN A 337 21.65 -13.19 6.88
N ALA A 338 22.79 -12.78 7.44
CA ALA A 338 23.92 -12.26 6.67
C ALA A 338 24.50 -13.23 5.62
N THR A 339 24.30 -14.54 5.75
CA THR A 339 24.87 -15.56 4.85
C THR A 339 23.85 -16.30 4.01
N PHE A 340 22.56 -16.17 4.31
CA PHE A 340 21.51 -16.98 3.70
C PHE A 340 20.14 -16.31 3.77
N ALA A 341 19.41 -16.35 2.67
CA ALA A 341 17.97 -16.13 2.64
C ALA A 341 17.24 -17.25 1.86
N PRO A 342 15.95 -17.51 2.19
CA PRO A 342 15.18 -18.54 1.51
C PRO A 342 15.07 -18.33 -0.01
N ASP A 343 15.05 -17.07 -0.43
CA ASP A 343 14.96 -16.62 -1.81
C ASP A 343 16.31 -16.45 -2.52
N ASP A 344 17.43 -16.87 -1.91
CA ASP A 344 18.74 -16.89 -2.56
C ASP A 344 18.84 -17.97 -3.65
N LEU A 345 19.44 -17.58 -4.76
CA LEU A 345 19.78 -18.45 -5.90
C LEU A 345 21.26 -18.84 -5.87
N SER A 346 21.59 -19.93 -6.57
CA SER A 346 22.97 -20.46 -6.61
C SER A 346 23.99 -19.49 -7.21
N ASP A 347 23.52 -18.59 -8.06
CA ASP A 347 24.35 -17.69 -8.85
C ASP A 347 24.38 -16.27 -8.25
N ASP A 348 23.74 -16.08 -7.08
CA ASP A 348 23.68 -14.78 -6.45
C ASP A 348 25.04 -14.39 -5.88
N ALA A 349 25.51 -13.19 -6.22
CA ALA A 349 26.79 -12.67 -5.74
C ALA A 349 26.80 -12.45 -4.22
N ARG A 350 25.62 -12.18 -3.64
CA ARG A 350 25.41 -11.93 -2.21
C ARG A 350 24.06 -12.50 -1.77
N SER A 351 23.93 -12.85 -0.49
CA SER A 351 22.62 -13.22 0.05
C SER A 351 21.65 -12.02 0.05
N HIS A 352 20.36 -12.30 -0.13
CA HIS A 352 19.26 -11.36 0.08
C HIS A 352 18.94 -11.14 1.56
N GLY A 353 19.60 -11.84 2.49
CA GLY A 353 19.30 -11.72 3.92
C GLY A 353 19.74 -10.39 4.54
N GLU A 354 20.65 -9.66 3.90
CA GLU A 354 20.98 -8.27 4.24
C GLU A 354 19.96 -7.32 3.61
N LEU A 355 19.23 -6.56 4.44
CA LEU A 355 18.18 -5.64 4.01
C LEU A 355 18.73 -4.23 3.70
N ILE A 356 19.61 -3.73 4.56
CA ILE A 356 20.24 -2.41 4.42
C ILE A 356 21.75 -2.60 4.34
N LEU A 357 22.35 -2.11 3.26
CA LEU A 357 23.77 -2.17 2.97
C LEU A 357 24.37 -0.77 2.86
N PHE A 358 25.66 -0.65 3.14
CA PHE A 358 26.41 0.61 3.03
C PHE A 358 27.67 0.41 2.20
N ARG A 359 28.09 1.43 1.44
CA ARG A 359 29.38 1.40 0.73
C ARG A 359 30.55 1.39 1.72
N GLU A 360 31.65 0.74 1.36
CA GLU A 360 32.89 0.75 2.15
C GLU A 360 33.42 2.16 2.39
N SER A 361 33.26 3.08 1.43
CA SER A 361 33.62 4.49 1.60
C SER A 361 32.82 5.16 2.72
N VAL A 362 31.53 4.86 2.83
CA VAL A 362 30.65 5.39 3.89
C VAL A 362 31.03 4.78 5.24
N LEU A 363 31.28 3.46 5.28
CA LEU A 363 31.73 2.75 6.48
C LEU A 363 33.09 3.28 6.99
N GLY A 364 34.03 3.55 6.08
CA GLY A 364 35.36 4.08 6.40
C GLY A 364 35.35 5.54 6.87
N THR A 365 34.39 6.34 6.41
CA THR A 365 34.28 7.77 6.78
C THR A 365 33.72 7.97 8.19
N GLU A 366 33.02 6.99 8.77
CA GLU A 366 32.38 7.14 10.07
C GLU A 366 33.28 6.88 11.30
N GLY A 367 34.54 6.54 11.09
CA GLY A 367 35.50 6.29 12.17
C GLY A 367 35.20 5.02 12.98
N ALA A 368 36.21 4.50 13.70
CA ALA A 368 36.15 3.22 14.42
C ALA A 368 35.11 3.16 15.56
N THR A 369 34.45 4.27 15.91
CA THR A 369 33.41 4.37 16.94
C THR A 369 31.98 4.21 16.39
N SER A 370 31.78 4.24 15.07
CA SER A 370 30.47 4.03 14.47
C SER A 370 30.15 2.53 14.33
N ARG A 371 28.96 2.13 14.79
CA ARG A 371 28.41 0.76 14.66
C ARG A 371 27.74 0.52 13.29
N LEU A 372 28.02 1.35 12.27
CA LEU A 372 27.43 1.17 10.95
C LEU A 372 27.95 -0.13 10.34
N ARG A 373 27.04 -1.03 9.98
CA ARG A 373 27.32 -2.31 9.33
C ARG A 373 26.17 -2.66 8.40
N ASN A 374 26.37 -3.65 7.54
CA ASN A 374 25.25 -4.26 6.83
C ASN A 374 24.32 -4.92 7.84
N MET A 375 23.01 -4.83 7.60
CA MET A 375 21.99 -5.22 8.57
C MET A 375 21.04 -6.23 7.95
N THR A 376 20.74 -7.29 8.71
CA THR A 376 19.65 -8.22 8.40
C THR A 376 18.29 -7.55 8.60
N ALA A 377 17.20 -8.24 8.24
CA ALA A 377 15.86 -7.70 8.43
C ALA A 377 15.55 -7.34 9.90
N SER A 378 15.98 -8.17 10.86
CA SER A 378 15.75 -7.92 12.30
C SER A 378 16.61 -6.75 12.82
N GLU A 379 17.86 -6.69 12.40
CA GLU A 379 18.77 -5.60 12.77
C GLU A 379 18.30 -4.26 12.18
N ALA A 380 17.93 -4.26 10.90
CA ALA A 380 17.39 -3.08 10.21
C ALA A 380 16.08 -2.61 10.84
N SER A 381 15.19 -3.52 11.23
CA SER A 381 13.94 -3.17 11.92
C SER A 381 14.21 -2.39 13.22
N THR A 382 15.10 -2.92 14.06
CA THR A 382 15.50 -2.25 15.32
C THR A 382 16.16 -0.89 15.02
N TRP A 383 17.07 -0.88 14.05
CA TRP A 383 17.82 0.31 13.67
C TRP A 383 16.93 1.44 13.12
N ILE A 384 15.89 1.10 12.35
CA ILE A 384 14.89 2.06 11.87
C ILE A 384 14.08 2.60 13.05
N LEU A 385 13.59 1.73 13.94
CA LEU A 385 12.81 2.16 15.10
C LEU A 385 13.58 3.13 15.99
N GLU A 386 14.86 2.86 16.27
CA GLU A 386 15.76 3.77 17.02
C GLU A 386 15.86 5.18 16.41
N ARG A 387 15.59 5.33 15.11
CA ARG A 387 15.67 6.59 14.35
C ARG A 387 14.30 7.18 14.02
N THR A 388 13.25 6.59 14.56
CA THR A 388 11.89 7.13 14.48
C THR A 388 11.50 7.79 15.80
N PRO A 389 10.61 8.80 15.78
CA PRO A 389 10.14 9.43 17.00
C PRO A 389 9.54 8.41 17.98
N THR A 390 9.74 8.64 19.28
CA THR A 390 9.24 7.73 20.33
C THR A 390 7.73 7.52 20.28
N GLN A 391 6.97 8.51 19.81
CA GLN A 391 5.53 8.44 19.60
C GLN A 391 5.17 7.39 18.55
N PHE A 392 5.92 7.34 17.44
CA PHE A 392 5.73 6.32 16.41
C PHE A 392 6.08 4.92 16.92
N GLN A 393 7.17 4.79 17.69
CA GLN A 393 7.55 3.50 18.30
C GLN A 393 6.43 2.97 19.21
N LYS A 394 5.87 3.84 20.08
CA LYS A 394 4.73 3.49 20.93
C LYS A 394 3.47 3.14 20.14
N MET A 395 3.21 3.88 19.05
CA MET A 395 2.07 3.62 18.17
C MET A 395 2.17 2.22 17.55
N ILE A 396 3.36 1.84 17.10
CA ILE A 396 3.61 0.50 16.55
C ILE A 396 3.47 -0.56 17.64
N GLU A 397 4.14 -0.41 18.78
CA GLU A 397 4.15 -1.39 19.87
C GLU A 397 2.75 -1.65 20.46
N SER A 398 1.92 -0.62 20.52
CA SER A 398 0.54 -0.72 21.04
C SER A 398 -0.44 -1.35 20.05
N ASN A 399 -0.12 -1.44 18.76
CA ASN A 399 -1.07 -1.90 17.73
C ASN A 399 -0.63 -3.16 16.98
N TYR A 400 0.68 -3.43 16.90
CA TYR A 400 1.23 -4.41 15.98
C TYR A 400 2.34 -5.26 16.59
N SER A 401 2.59 -6.37 15.93
CA SER A 401 3.67 -7.30 16.24
C SER A 401 4.22 -7.90 14.97
N PHE A 402 5.50 -8.22 14.99
CA PHE A 402 6.25 -8.64 13.81
C PHE A 402 7.10 -9.89 14.06
N GLY A 403 6.85 -10.60 15.16
CA GLY A 403 7.59 -11.79 15.54
C GLY A 403 7.14 -13.04 14.77
N ILE A 404 7.60 -14.18 15.27
CA ILE A 404 7.13 -15.51 14.88
C ILE A 404 6.90 -16.30 16.17
N GLU A 405 5.70 -16.86 16.33
CA GLU A 405 5.37 -17.68 17.49
C GLU A 405 5.35 -19.15 17.10
N ARG A 406 6.06 -19.96 17.88
CA ARG A 406 6.24 -21.39 17.62
C ARG A 406 5.46 -22.27 18.61
N ASP A 407 5.12 -21.74 19.78
CA ASP A 407 4.32 -22.46 20.78
C ASP A 407 2.83 -22.40 20.43
N GLU A 408 2.20 -23.57 20.27
CA GLU A 408 0.76 -23.71 20.00
C GLU A 408 -0.11 -23.13 21.12
N GLU A 409 0.31 -23.24 22.37
CA GLU A 409 -0.46 -22.68 23.49
C GLU A 409 -0.36 -21.16 23.53
N GLN A 410 0.81 -20.60 23.19
CA GLN A 410 0.96 -19.15 23.04
C GLN A 410 0.17 -18.61 21.85
N LEU A 411 0.10 -19.32 20.72
CA LEU A 411 -0.74 -18.94 19.59
C LEU A 411 -2.23 -18.85 19.96
N LYS A 412 -2.73 -19.80 20.77
CA LYS A 412 -4.10 -19.74 21.29
C LYS A 412 -4.32 -18.53 22.18
N ARG A 413 -3.35 -18.19 23.03
CA ARG A 413 -3.40 -16.96 23.85
C ARG A 413 -3.38 -15.70 22.99
N ASN A 414 -2.54 -15.68 21.96
CA ASN A 414 -2.41 -14.56 21.02
C ASN A 414 -3.70 -14.30 20.23
N ASN A 415 -4.55 -15.31 20.03
CA ASN A 415 -5.86 -15.10 19.39
C ASN A 415 -6.75 -14.11 20.16
N LEU A 416 -6.46 -13.82 21.43
CA LEU A 416 -7.18 -12.82 22.25
C LEU A 416 -6.45 -11.47 22.33
N ASP A 417 -5.23 -11.34 21.81
CA ASP A 417 -4.44 -10.10 21.84
C ASP A 417 -4.51 -9.37 20.50
N HIS A 418 -5.20 -8.23 20.46
CA HIS A 418 -5.42 -7.44 19.24
C HIS A 418 -4.12 -7.04 18.52
N ARG A 419 -3.01 -6.89 19.25
CA ARG A 419 -1.70 -6.52 18.70
C ARG A 419 -1.11 -7.62 17.80
N LYS A 420 -1.59 -8.85 17.96
CA LYS A 420 -1.13 -10.05 17.24
C LYS A 420 -1.95 -10.33 15.98
N TRP A 421 -3.17 -9.82 15.89
CA TRP A 421 -4.13 -10.24 14.86
C TRP A 421 -3.76 -9.88 13.41
N THR A 422 -2.81 -8.95 13.23
CA THR A 422 -2.27 -8.63 11.89
C THR A 422 -1.12 -9.54 11.47
N ASN A 423 -0.54 -10.30 12.39
CA ASN A 423 0.63 -11.13 12.15
C ASN A 423 0.22 -12.60 11.98
N PRO A 424 0.17 -13.13 10.75
CA PRO A 424 -0.25 -14.51 10.49
C PRO A 424 0.74 -15.56 11.05
N LEU A 425 1.93 -15.14 11.52
CA LEU A 425 2.90 -15.99 12.22
C LEU A 425 2.63 -16.10 13.72
N GLU A 426 1.79 -15.23 14.29
CA GLU A 426 1.51 -15.17 15.73
C GLU A 426 0.04 -15.47 16.08
N ILE A 427 -0.81 -15.76 15.09
CA ILE A 427 -2.21 -16.15 15.30
C ILE A 427 -2.59 -17.40 14.51
N GLN A 428 -3.65 -18.07 14.94
CA GLN A 428 -4.22 -19.20 14.21
C GLN A 428 -5.30 -18.73 13.24
N LEU A 429 -5.53 -19.44 12.14
CA LEU A 429 -6.71 -19.26 11.31
C LEU A 429 -7.99 -19.56 12.10
N PRO A 430 -9.13 -18.96 11.70
CA PRO A 430 -10.41 -19.20 12.36
C PRO A 430 -10.86 -20.66 12.25
N TYR A 431 -11.82 -21.06 13.08
CA TYR A 431 -12.40 -22.40 12.98
C TYR A 431 -13.47 -22.45 11.87
N ALA A 432 -13.04 -22.80 10.65
CA ALA A 432 -13.91 -22.84 9.47
C ALA A 432 -13.54 -23.95 8.47
N PRO A 433 -13.75 -25.23 8.82
CA PRO A 433 -13.28 -26.36 8.03
C PRO A 433 -13.88 -26.45 6.61
N THR A 434 -15.02 -25.81 6.34
CA THR A 434 -15.62 -25.86 4.99
C THR A 434 -15.36 -24.59 4.17
N THR A 435 -14.87 -23.52 4.79
CA THR A 435 -14.45 -22.31 4.10
C THR A 435 -13.17 -22.57 3.30
N LYS A 436 -13.03 -21.93 2.13
CA LYS A 436 -11.83 -22.03 1.29
C LYS A 436 -11.10 -20.71 1.17
N PHE A 437 -9.77 -20.74 1.28
CA PHE A 437 -8.91 -19.58 1.08
C PHE A 437 -8.22 -19.70 -0.27
N TYR A 438 -8.32 -18.68 -1.11
CA TYR A 438 -7.65 -18.59 -2.40
C TYR A 438 -6.60 -17.48 -2.33
N CYS A 439 -5.32 -17.84 -2.36
CA CYS A 439 -4.23 -16.89 -2.46
C CYS A 439 -3.86 -16.69 -3.93
N VAL A 440 -4.22 -15.53 -4.48
CA VAL A 440 -3.98 -15.17 -5.88
C VAL A 440 -3.02 -14.00 -5.93
N TYR A 441 -1.88 -14.15 -6.59
CA TYR A 441 -0.90 -13.08 -6.69
C TYR A 441 -0.09 -13.15 -7.99
N GLY A 442 0.51 -12.02 -8.34
CA GLY A 442 1.35 -11.89 -9.53
C GLY A 442 2.79 -12.34 -9.29
N HIS A 443 3.42 -12.82 -10.35
CA HIS A 443 4.84 -13.18 -10.36
C HIS A 443 5.49 -12.75 -11.68
N GLY A 444 6.78 -12.42 -11.63
CA GLY A 444 7.57 -12.07 -12.82
C GLY A 444 7.86 -10.59 -12.99
N LYS A 445 7.59 -9.77 -11.95
CA LYS A 445 7.95 -8.34 -11.94
C LYS A 445 9.02 -8.05 -10.89
N ASP A 446 10.07 -7.35 -11.30
CA ASP A 446 11.19 -6.97 -10.43
C ASP A 446 10.73 -6.16 -9.22
N THR A 447 10.94 -6.72 -8.03
CA THR A 447 10.45 -6.17 -6.76
C THR A 447 11.61 -5.80 -5.84
N GLU A 448 11.51 -4.70 -5.10
CA GLU A 448 12.57 -4.25 -4.20
C GLU A 448 12.79 -5.23 -3.04
N ARG A 449 14.04 -5.69 -2.84
CA ARG A 449 14.39 -6.72 -1.83
C ARG A 449 15.41 -6.25 -0.80
N SER A 450 16.32 -5.36 -1.17
CA SER A 450 17.27 -4.71 -0.25
C SER A 450 17.74 -3.37 -0.84
N TYR A 451 18.35 -2.55 0.00
CA TYR A 451 18.74 -1.18 -0.34
C TYR A 451 20.17 -0.87 0.09
N TRP A 452 20.87 -0.14 -0.78
CA TRP A 452 22.11 0.55 -0.46
C TRP A 452 21.79 1.95 0.03
N TYR A 453 22.32 2.28 1.20
CA TYR A 453 22.15 3.58 1.82
C TYR A 453 23.47 4.34 1.86
N THR A 454 23.35 5.66 1.71
CA THR A 454 24.41 6.62 2.00
C THR A 454 24.00 7.51 3.18
N ARG A 455 24.98 8.12 3.84
CA ARG A 455 24.75 9.04 4.96
C ARG A 455 25.31 10.41 4.63
N GLU A 456 24.44 11.42 4.68
CA GLU A 456 24.79 12.80 4.38
C GLU A 456 24.34 13.75 5.49
N GLY A 457 25.25 14.64 5.90
CA GLY A 457 24.94 15.72 6.85
C GLY A 457 24.44 15.25 8.22
N TYR A 458 24.30 16.21 9.13
CA TYR A 458 23.66 16.01 10.43
C TYR A 458 22.30 16.73 10.43
N GLU A 459 21.30 16.14 11.07
CA GLU A 459 19.94 16.62 11.25
C GLU A 459 19.56 16.73 12.72
N HIS A 460 18.76 17.74 13.04
CA HIS A 460 18.26 18.03 14.38
C HIS A 460 16.99 17.22 14.67
N ASP A 461 16.84 16.78 15.91
CA ASP A 461 15.67 16.06 16.39
C ASP A 461 14.48 17.03 16.57
N GLU A 462 13.25 16.61 16.23
CA GLU A 462 12.05 17.46 16.34
C GLU A 462 11.43 17.43 17.75
N VAL A 463 11.89 16.56 18.64
CA VAL A 463 11.41 16.53 20.03
C VAL A 463 12.05 17.67 20.81
N GLN A 464 11.40 18.84 20.80
CA GLN A 464 11.76 19.96 21.67
C GLN A 464 10.81 19.99 22.88
N PRO A 465 11.28 19.73 24.11
CA PRO A 465 10.44 19.79 25.31
C PRO A 465 9.92 21.18 25.66
N ASP A 466 10.51 22.25 25.10
CA ASP A 466 10.11 23.64 25.39
C ASP A 466 10.44 24.51 24.18
N VAL A 467 9.44 25.03 23.45
CA VAL A 467 9.67 25.97 22.34
C VAL A 467 8.99 27.29 22.63
N ILE A 468 9.78 28.37 22.54
CA ILE A 468 9.34 29.75 22.45
C ILE A 468 8.94 30.00 20.99
N ASP A 469 7.77 30.61 20.76
CA ASP A 469 7.19 30.86 19.42
C ASP A 469 8.20 31.40 18.39
N ALA A 470 8.04 31.00 17.12
CA ALA A 470 8.89 31.45 16.02
C ALA A 470 8.86 32.98 15.89
N GLN A 471 10.03 33.62 15.84
CA GLN A 471 10.14 35.05 15.63
C GLN A 471 10.20 35.33 14.13
N CYS A 472 9.17 36.00 13.63
CA CYS A 472 9.08 36.36 12.22
C CYS A 472 9.45 37.82 12.01
N ALA A 473 10.39 38.07 11.09
CA ALA A 473 10.69 39.42 10.63
C ALA A 473 9.70 39.88 9.54
N ASN A 474 9.15 38.94 8.76
CA ASN A 474 8.11 39.14 7.74
C ASN A 474 7.27 37.86 7.56
N VAL A 475 6.19 37.91 6.76
CA VAL A 475 5.24 36.80 6.52
C VAL A 475 5.91 35.53 5.96
N THR A 476 7.07 35.69 5.30
CA THR A 476 7.82 34.58 4.67
C THR A 476 9.12 34.21 5.40
N ASP A 477 9.59 35.05 6.33
CA ASP A 477 10.87 34.86 7.03
C ASP A 477 10.64 34.73 8.53
N CYS A 478 10.27 33.51 8.94
CA CYS A 478 10.14 33.11 10.33
C CYS A 478 11.36 32.30 10.76
N ILE A 479 11.98 32.72 11.85
CA ILE A 479 13.14 32.04 12.45
C ILE A 479 12.73 31.55 13.84
N THR A 480 12.67 30.24 14.01
CA THR A 480 12.55 29.63 15.34
C THR A 480 13.94 29.56 15.96
N THR A 481 14.20 30.36 16.99
CA THR A 481 15.49 30.35 17.68
C THR A 481 15.68 29.03 18.41
N ARG A 482 16.64 28.21 17.95
CA ARG A 482 16.97 26.92 18.56
C ARG A 482 17.76 27.09 19.85
N ALA A 483 17.59 26.17 20.80
CA ALA A 483 18.33 26.18 22.06
C ALA A 483 19.86 26.05 21.80
N PRO A 484 20.73 26.69 22.61
CA PRO A 484 22.19 26.68 22.42
C PRO A 484 22.88 25.29 22.41
N LEU A 485 22.17 24.23 22.83
CA LEU A 485 22.64 22.84 22.89
C LEU A 485 21.85 21.88 21.96
N ASP A 486 21.05 22.42 21.04
CA ASP A 486 20.37 21.64 20.00
C ASP A 486 21.40 21.19 18.94
N LEU A 487 22.16 20.15 19.27
CA LEU A 487 23.14 19.55 18.38
C LEU A 487 22.44 18.55 17.44
N PRO A 488 22.73 18.58 16.14
CA PRO A 488 22.17 17.60 15.21
C PRO A 488 22.92 16.27 15.37
N LEU A 489 22.40 15.39 16.23
CA LEU A 489 23.05 14.12 16.56
C LEU A 489 22.70 12.98 15.59
N LEU A 490 21.63 13.13 14.80
CA LEU A 490 21.19 12.15 13.81
C LEU A 490 21.77 12.51 12.44
N ARG A 491 22.28 11.56 11.65
CA ARG A 491 22.61 11.84 10.24
C ARG A 491 21.49 11.39 9.33
N ARG A 492 21.30 12.11 8.22
CA ARG A 492 20.32 11.70 7.21
C ARG A 492 20.81 10.42 6.54
N SER A 493 19.93 9.44 6.47
CA SER A 493 20.14 8.22 5.72
C SER A 493 19.19 8.26 4.53
N GLN A 494 19.75 8.17 3.33
CA GLN A 494 18.99 8.16 2.08
C GLN A 494 19.48 7.00 1.21
N ILE A 495 18.61 6.51 0.34
CA ILE A 495 18.99 5.48 -0.63
C ILE A 495 20.07 6.07 -1.53
N ASP A 496 21.13 5.30 -1.74
CA ASP A 496 22.27 5.69 -2.57
C ASP A 496 21.90 5.53 -4.06
N ALA A 497 21.21 6.54 -4.59
CA ALA A 497 20.76 6.56 -5.98
C ALA A 497 21.91 6.58 -6.99
N GLU A 498 23.14 6.91 -6.57
CA GLU A 498 24.34 6.90 -7.41
C GLU A 498 24.95 5.50 -7.54
N TYR A 499 24.56 4.55 -6.70
CA TYR A 499 25.09 3.19 -6.76
C TYR A 499 24.28 2.34 -7.75
N THR A 500 24.92 1.91 -8.84
CA THR A 500 24.33 0.97 -9.79
C THR A 500 25.37 -0.06 -10.16
N ASP A 501 25.02 -1.33 -10.04
CA ASP A 501 25.82 -2.47 -10.48
C ASP A 501 24.92 -3.40 -11.31
N GLU A 502 25.07 -3.32 -12.62
CA GLU A 502 24.33 -4.16 -13.57
C GLU A 502 24.99 -5.54 -13.79
N ASN A 503 26.23 -5.73 -13.33
CA ASN A 503 26.96 -6.97 -13.47
C ASN A 503 26.71 -7.92 -12.29
N GLU A 504 26.30 -7.39 -11.12
CA GLU A 504 25.88 -8.18 -9.97
C GLU A 504 24.56 -8.92 -10.24
N VAL A 505 24.45 -10.15 -9.74
CA VAL A 505 23.23 -10.95 -9.81
C VAL A 505 22.68 -11.16 -8.39
N PRO A 506 21.44 -10.72 -8.09
CA PRO A 506 20.57 -9.86 -8.89
C PRO A 506 21.05 -8.41 -8.94
N LYS A 507 20.68 -7.72 -10.02
CA LYS A 507 21.11 -6.37 -10.36
C LYS A 507 20.77 -5.36 -9.25
N VAL A 508 21.66 -4.38 -9.10
CA VAL A 508 21.43 -3.22 -8.23
C VAL A 508 21.29 -1.98 -9.11
N VAL A 509 20.15 -1.29 -9.03
CA VAL A 509 19.87 -0.09 -9.82
C VAL A 509 19.43 1.04 -8.91
N ASN A 510 20.15 2.17 -8.94
CA ASN A 510 19.93 3.34 -8.10
C ASN A 510 19.82 3.00 -6.60
N GLY A 511 20.72 2.14 -6.12
CA GLY A 511 20.79 1.70 -4.75
C GLY A 511 19.71 0.69 -4.36
N VAL A 512 18.90 0.19 -5.29
CA VAL A 512 17.86 -0.80 -5.03
C VAL A 512 18.27 -2.13 -5.65
N ARG A 513 18.39 -3.16 -4.82
CA ARG A 513 18.56 -4.54 -5.29
C ARG A 513 17.20 -5.18 -5.48
N VAL A 514 16.97 -5.75 -6.65
CA VAL A 514 15.70 -6.37 -7.02
C VAL A 514 15.68 -7.86 -6.69
N GLY A 515 14.51 -8.38 -6.39
CA GLY A 515 14.20 -9.80 -6.23
C GLY A 515 12.84 -10.12 -6.85
N GLU A 516 12.36 -11.34 -6.64
CA GLU A 516 11.12 -11.84 -7.23
C GLU A 516 9.87 -11.32 -6.49
N GLY A 517 8.81 -10.99 -7.23
CA GLY A 517 7.52 -10.55 -6.70
C GLY A 517 6.57 -10.00 -7.76
N ASP A 518 5.65 -9.13 -7.34
CA ASP A 518 4.62 -8.49 -8.18
C ASP A 518 4.91 -7.01 -8.48
N GLY A 519 6.13 -6.54 -8.20
CA GLY A 519 6.59 -5.15 -8.34
C GLY A 519 6.49 -4.33 -7.05
N THR A 520 5.71 -4.76 -6.05
CA THR A 520 5.59 -4.09 -4.75
C THR A 520 5.84 -5.04 -3.58
N VAL A 521 5.27 -6.24 -3.63
CA VAL A 521 5.29 -7.24 -2.56
C VAL A 521 6.23 -8.37 -2.97
N ASN A 522 7.18 -8.69 -2.09
CA ASN A 522 8.11 -9.78 -2.32
C ASN A 522 7.39 -11.13 -2.36
N LEU A 523 7.87 -12.04 -3.19
CA LEU A 523 7.28 -13.37 -3.37
C LEU A 523 7.12 -14.16 -2.05
N LEU A 524 8.08 -14.02 -1.12
CA LEU A 524 7.99 -14.63 0.22
C LEU A 524 6.73 -14.17 0.97
N SER A 525 6.42 -12.87 0.92
CA SER A 525 5.26 -12.29 1.61
C SER A 525 3.93 -12.64 0.92
N LEU A 526 3.94 -12.73 -0.41
CA LEU A 526 2.78 -13.12 -1.21
C LEU A 526 2.35 -14.57 -0.95
N GLY A 527 3.31 -15.50 -0.95
CA GLY A 527 3.01 -16.93 -1.07
C GLY A 527 3.43 -17.83 0.09
N ALA A 528 4.42 -17.49 0.90
CA ALA A 528 5.01 -18.46 1.84
C ALA A 528 4.01 -18.96 2.89
N MET A 529 3.13 -18.08 3.40
CA MET A 529 2.05 -18.50 4.30
C MET A 529 1.04 -19.39 3.60
N CYS A 530 0.65 -19.10 2.35
CA CYS A 530 -0.36 -19.88 1.65
C CYS A 530 0.14 -21.28 1.26
N VAL A 531 1.41 -21.36 0.88
CA VAL A 531 2.04 -22.58 0.35
C VAL A 531 2.44 -23.55 1.46
N GLU A 532 2.99 -23.04 2.57
CA GLU A 532 3.57 -23.88 3.63
C GLU A 532 3.04 -23.50 5.02
N GLY A 533 3.02 -22.21 5.38
CA GLY A 533 2.63 -21.76 6.73
C GLY A 533 1.23 -22.24 7.16
N TRP A 534 0.19 -21.91 6.42
CA TRP A 534 -1.20 -22.30 6.67
C TRP A 534 -1.51 -23.75 6.29
N LYS A 535 -0.56 -24.51 5.75
CA LYS A 535 -0.68 -25.97 5.63
C LYS A 535 -0.34 -26.67 6.95
N ARG A 536 0.34 -25.98 7.87
CA ARG A 536 0.69 -26.52 9.18
C ARG A 536 -0.46 -26.35 10.16
N LYS A 537 -0.77 -27.43 10.90
CA LYS A 537 -1.86 -27.48 11.87
C LYS A 537 -1.77 -26.41 12.96
N ARG A 538 -0.54 -26.01 13.31
CA ARG A 538 -0.24 -24.97 14.31
C ARG A 538 -0.94 -23.66 14.00
N TRP A 539 -0.81 -23.16 12.76
CA TRP A 539 -1.46 -21.93 12.30
C TRP A 539 -2.81 -22.19 11.63
N ASN A 540 -3.12 -23.41 11.20
CA ASN A 540 -4.41 -23.78 10.62
C ASN A 540 -5.03 -24.99 11.34
N PRO A 541 -5.57 -24.80 12.56
CA PRO A 541 -6.07 -25.91 13.37
C PRO A 541 -7.32 -26.56 12.81
N ALA A 542 -8.13 -25.82 12.04
CA ALA A 542 -9.35 -26.31 11.41
C ALA A 542 -9.12 -27.03 10.08
N GLY A 543 -7.90 -26.96 9.53
CA GLY A 543 -7.59 -27.58 8.24
C GLY A 543 -8.29 -26.90 7.06
N ILE A 544 -8.45 -25.57 7.11
CA ILE A 544 -8.99 -24.76 6.00
C ILE A 544 -8.23 -25.09 4.72
N GLU A 545 -8.96 -25.35 3.63
CA GLU A 545 -8.36 -25.57 2.33
C GLU A 545 -7.80 -24.25 1.79
N VAL A 546 -6.47 -24.19 1.63
CA VAL A 546 -5.77 -23.04 1.04
C VAL A 546 -5.32 -23.39 -0.38
N VAL A 547 -5.83 -22.70 -1.39
CA VAL A 547 -5.45 -22.87 -2.79
C VAL A 547 -4.59 -21.69 -3.21
N THR A 548 -3.44 -21.94 -3.83
CA THR A 548 -2.50 -20.89 -4.28
C THR A 548 -2.44 -20.82 -5.80
N VAL A 549 -2.70 -19.65 -6.36
CA VAL A 549 -2.70 -19.41 -7.80
C VAL A 549 -1.77 -18.24 -8.14
N GLU A 550 -0.68 -18.55 -8.83
CA GLU A 550 0.26 -17.55 -9.32
C GLU A 550 -0.10 -17.13 -10.75
N LEU A 551 -0.17 -15.82 -10.98
CA LEU A 551 -0.43 -15.23 -12.28
C LEU A 551 0.89 -14.70 -12.88
N PRO A 552 1.32 -15.19 -14.06
CA PRO A 552 2.52 -14.67 -14.71
C PRO A 552 2.29 -13.22 -15.19
N HIS A 553 3.29 -12.36 -14.98
CA HIS A 553 3.28 -10.98 -15.46
C HIS A 553 3.75 -10.92 -16.91
N GLU A 554 2.80 -10.93 -17.85
CA GLU A 554 3.06 -10.87 -19.30
C GLU A 554 2.33 -9.67 -19.93
N PRO A 555 2.72 -8.42 -19.60
CA PRO A 555 1.97 -7.24 -20.03
C PRO A 555 2.04 -7.04 -21.55
N SER A 556 0.90 -6.69 -22.15
CA SER A 556 0.90 -6.23 -23.55
C SER A 556 1.50 -4.83 -23.66
N PRO A 557 2.54 -4.62 -24.48
CA PRO A 557 3.20 -3.31 -24.62
C PRO A 557 2.31 -2.27 -25.31
N THR A 558 1.30 -2.71 -26.06
CA THR A 558 0.40 -1.82 -26.82
C THR A 558 -0.83 -1.41 -26.02
N ILE A 559 -1.09 -2.06 -24.88
CA ILE A 559 -2.25 -1.76 -24.04
C ILE A 559 -1.76 -1.04 -22.78
N PRO A 560 -2.34 0.13 -22.44
CA PRO A 560 -1.98 0.80 -21.20
C PRO A 560 -2.19 -0.11 -19.99
N ARG A 561 -1.23 -0.07 -19.04
CA ARG A 561 -1.21 -0.92 -17.83
C ARG A 561 -1.13 -2.42 -18.14
N GLY A 562 -0.64 -2.80 -19.31
CA GLY A 562 -0.30 -4.19 -19.65
C GLY A 562 -1.49 -5.10 -20.01
N GLY A 563 -2.71 -4.58 -20.09
CA GLY A 563 -3.89 -5.35 -20.50
C GLY A 563 -4.29 -6.47 -19.52
N GLY A 564 -4.94 -7.52 -20.02
CA GLY A 564 -5.51 -8.60 -19.20
C GLY A 564 -4.51 -9.61 -18.64
N THR A 565 -3.26 -9.56 -19.08
CA THR A 565 -2.17 -10.49 -18.73
C THR A 565 -1.12 -9.84 -17.82
N THR A 566 -1.36 -8.61 -17.39
CA THR A 566 -0.56 -7.97 -16.34
C THR A 566 -0.83 -8.63 -14.99
N ALA A 567 0.24 -8.86 -14.25
CA ALA A 567 0.19 -9.28 -12.86
C ALA A 567 0.96 -8.31 -11.92
N ASP A 568 1.07 -7.04 -12.32
CA ASP A 568 1.60 -6.01 -11.42
C ASP A 568 0.68 -5.80 -10.21
N HIS A 569 1.23 -5.41 -9.06
CA HIS A 569 0.52 -5.35 -7.79
C HIS A 569 -0.87 -4.69 -7.83
N VAL A 570 -1.00 -3.57 -8.55
CA VAL A 570 -2.29 -2.87 -8.70
C VAL A 570 -3.03 -3.33 -9.95
N ASP A 571 -2.32 -3.56 -11.06
CA ASP A 571 -2.93 -3.90 -12.34
C ASP A 571 -3.52 -5.32 -12.36
N ILE A 572 -3.11 -6.19 -11.44
CA ILE A 572 -3.67 -7.54 -11.26
C ILE A 572 -5.20 -7.52 -11.11
N LEU A 573 -5.78 -6.45 -10.57
CA LEU A 573 -7.24 -6.27 -10.46
C LEU A 573 -7.95 -6.22 -11.83
N GLY A 574 -7.22 -5.92 -12.91
CA GLY A 574 -7.71 -5.95 -14.28
C GLY A 574 -7.34 -7.23 -15.03
N SER A 575 -6.63 -8.16 -14.40
CA SER A 575 -6.25 -9.44 -15.02
C SER A 575 -7.48 -10.28 -15.34
N THR A 576 -7.53 -10.84 -16.54
CA THR A 576 -8.63 -11.72 -16.96
C THR A 576 -8.67 -13.00 -16.12
N ALA A 577 -7.49 -13.54 -15.78
CA ALA A 577 -7.37 -14.73 -14.94
C ALA A 577 -7.87 -14.49 -13.50
N LEU A 578 -7.53 -13.35 -12.90
CA LEU A 578 -8.04 -12.99 -11.57
C LEU A 578 -9.57 -12.82 -11.60
N ASN A 579 -10.09 -12.08 -12.59
CA ASN A 579 -11.52 -11.89 -12.76
C ASN A 579 -12.23 -13.25 -12.89
N GLU A 580 -11.69 -14.18 -13.69
CA GLU A 580 -12.26 -15.51 -13.84
C GLU A 580 -12.29 -16.29 -12.52
N ILE A 581 -11.22 -16.20 -11.72
CA ILE A 581 -11.17 -16.82 -10.39
C ILE A 581 -12.26 -16.25 -9.47
N ILE A 582 -12.36 -14.92 -9.35
CA ILE A 582 -13.35 -14.27 -8.49
C ILE A 582 -14.77 -14.65 -8.92
N LEU A 583 -15.06 -14.60 -10.23
CA LEU A 583 -16.37 -14.97 -10.75
C LEU A 583 -16.69 -16.45 -10.47
N ARG A 584 -15.75 -17.38 -10.74
CA ARG A 584 -15.96 -18.81 -10.46
C ARG A 584 -16.22 -19.07 -8.98
N VAL A 585 -15.50 -18.41 -8.06
CA VAL A 585 -15.77 -18.55 -6.62
C VAL A 585 -17.15 -17.99 -6.27
N ALA A 586 -17.49 -16.79 -6.77
CA ALA A 586 -18.76 -16.11 -6.48
C ALA A 586 -20.00 -16.87 -7.00
N THR A 587 -19.90 -17.50 -8.17
CA THR A 587 -20.97 -18.33 -8.76
C THR A 587 -20.99 -19.77 -8.23
N GLY A 588 -20.08 -20.13 -7.31
CA GLY A 588 -20.01 -21.44 -6.68
C GLY A 588 -19.36 -22.55 -7.51
N ALA A 589 -18.57 -22.18 -8.52
CA ALA A 589 -17.70 -23.05 -9.30
C ALA A 589 -16.24 -23.02 -8.78
N GLY A 590 -16.02 -22.59 -7.53
CA GLY A 590 -14.69 -22.44 -6.94
C GLY A 590 -13.85 -23.72 -6.88
N ASP A 591 -14.50 -24.89 -6.80
CA ASP A 591 -13.84 -26.21 -6.77
C ASP A 591 -13.04 -26.55 -8.05
N GLN A 592 -13.27 -25.79 -9.12
CA GLN A 592 -12.52 -25.92 -10.38
C GLN A 592 -11.14 -25.28 -10.29
N ILE A 593 -10.93 -24.36 -9.35
CA ILE A 593 -9.66 -23.67 -9.15
C ILE A 593 -8.71 -24.61 -8.41
N ARG A 594 -7.51 -24.77 -8.96
CA ARG A 594 -6.46 -25.64 -8.43
C ARG A 594 -5.19 -24.85 -8.22
N ASP A 595 -4.30 -25.41 -7.41
CA ASP A 595 -2.99 -24.85 -7.20
C ASP A 595 -2.25 -24.68 -8.54
N SER A 596 -1.74 -23.49 -8.79
CA SER A 596 -0.95 -23.16 -9.99
C SER A 596 0.27 -22.35 -9.56
N PHE A 597 1.46 -22.85 -9.90
CA PHE A 597 2.73 -22.24 -9.54
C PHE A 597 3.53 -21.97 -10.80
N VAL A 598 4.01 -20.73 -10.92
CA VAL A 598 4.94 -20.26 -11.95
C VAL A 598 6.34 -20.05 -11.36
N SER A 599 6.42 -19.74 -10.07
CA SER A 599 7.63 -19.42 -9.32
C SER A 599 8.18 -20.62 -8.53
N ARG A 600 9.35 -20.42 -7.92
CA ARG A 600 10.00 -21.37 -7.00
C ARG A 600 9.58 -21.19 -5.54
N ILE A 601 8.44 -20.54 -5.27
CA ILE A 601 7.97 -20.28 -3.90
C ILE A 601 7.88 -21.54 -3.03
N ARG A 602 7.56 -22.70 -3.61
CA ARG A 602 7.51 -23.98 -2.88
C ARG A 602 8.86 -24.39 -2.31
N ASP A 603 9.94 -24.06 -3.01
CA ASP A 603 11.29 -24.38 -2.55
C ASP A 603 11.77 -23.33 -1.54
N TYR A 604 11.45 -22.05 -1.77
CA TYR A 604 11.77 -20.98 -0.82
C TYR A 604 11.01 -21.16 0.50
N ALA A 605 9.72 -21.49 0.45
CA ALA A 605 8.92 -21.70 1.64
C ALA A 605 9.46 -22.85 2.50
N LYS A 606 10.00 -23.93 1.91
CA LYS A 606 10.63 -25.03 2.67
C LYS A 606 11.92 -24.62 3.39
N LYS A 607 12.63 -23.61 2.88
CA LYS A 607 13.88 -23.09 3.44
C LYS A 607 13.66 -22.16 4.65
N ILE A 608 12.44 -21.68 4.85
CA ILE A 608 12.08 -20.82 5.99
C ILE A 608 12.17 -21.59 7.31
N GLN A 609 12.63 -20.92 8.37
CA GLN A 609 12.75 -21.48 9.71
C GLN A 609 11.40 -21.46 10.45
N TRP A 610 10.47 -22.32 10.03
CA TRP A 610 9.12 -22.42 10.62
C TRP A 610 9.09 -22.96 12.05
N ASP A 611 10.06 -23.82 12.40
CA ASP A 611 10.07 -24.59 13.65
C ASP A 611 11.08 -24.08 14.67
#